data_AF-A0A2V5V2G0-F1
#
_entry.id   AF-A0A2V5V2G0-F1
#
_cell.length_a   1.000
_cell.length_b   1.000
_cell.length_c   1.000
_cell.angle_alpha   90.00
_cell.angle_beta   90.00
_cell.angle_gamma   90.00
#
_symmetry.space_group_name_H-M   'P 1'
#
loop_
_entity.id
_entity.type
_entity.pdbx_description
1 polymer ?
#
loop_
_entity_poly.entity_id
_entity_poly.type
_entity_poly.pdbx_seq_one_letter_code
_entity_poly.pdbx_strand_id
1 'polypeptide(L)' 'VSLNEDQWNELLPQFLAVWSPGKKVVVYCSAESCDLAREVAERLRKEAQIPDVLVLEGGWEAWLKKNR' A
#
# COMPACT_ATOMS: atom_id res chain seq x y z
N VAL A 1 -8.39 1.51 2.02
CA VAL A 1 -7.91 1.57 3.42
C VAL A 1 -6.65 2.42 3.40
N SER A 2 -6.58 3.48 4.21
CA SER A 2 -5.32 4.21 4.37
C SER A 2 -4.44 3.40 5.31
N LEU A 3 -3.22 3.10 4.89
CA LEU A 3 -2.20 2.49 5.74
C LEU A 3 -1.16 3.57 6.03
N ASN A 4 -1.13 4.04 7.27
CA ASN A 4 -0.14 5.00 7.75
C ASN A 4 0.78 4.29 8.75
N GLU A 5 2.06 4.67 8.77
CA GLU A 5 3.03 4.03 9.65
C GLU A 5 2.77 4.30 11.13
N ASP A 6 2.31 5.50 11.49
CA ASP A 6 1.98 5.88 12.87
C ASP A 6 0.93 4.97 13.51
N GLN A 7 0.03 4.40 12.69
CA GLN A 7 -1.08 3.55 13.15
C GLN A 7 -1.01 2.13 12.58
N TRP A 8 0.19 1.68 12.20
CA TRP A 8 0.40 0.40 11.54
C TRP A 8 -0.24 -0.78 12.29
N ASN A 9 -0.02 -0.86 13.60
CA ASN A 9 -0.51 -1.97 14.43
C ASN A 9 -2.04 -2.03 14.51
N GLU A 10 -2.73 -0.91 14.31
CA GLU A 10 -4.19 -0.83 14.33
C GLU A 10 -4.78 -1.06 12.94
N LEU A 11 -4.12 -0.55 11.90
CA LEU A 11 -4.61 -0.58 10.52
C LEU A 11 -4.30 -1.91 9.81
N LEU A 12 -3.18 -2.55 10.12
CA LEU A 12 -2.80 -3.82 9.50
C LEU A 12 -3.82 -4.93 9.77
N PRO A 13 -4.28 -5.18 11.01
CA PRO A 13 -5.31 -6.18 11.27
C PRO A 13 -6.64 -5.86 10.56
N GLN A 14 -7.02 -4.59 10.47
CA GLN A 14 -8.24 -4.16 9.77
C GLN A 14 -8.12 -4.42 8.26
N PHE A 15 -6.95 -4.16 7.68
CA PHE A 15 -6.68 -4.49 6.29
C PHE A 15 -6.71 -6.01 6.06
N LEU A 16 -6.09 -6.81 6.94
CA LEU A 16 -6.09 -8.26 6.84
C LEU A 16 -7.48 -8.87 7.03
N ALA A 17 -8.36 -8.22 7.80
CA ALA A 17 -9.75 -8.66 7.97
C ALA A 17 -10.58 -8.54 6.68
N VAL A 18 -10.23 -7.58 5.79
CA VAL A 18 -10.92 -7.38 4.50
C VAL A 18 -10.15 -7.99 3.32
N TRP A 19 -8.85 -8.18 3.46
CA TRP A 19 -8.01 -8.80 2.45
C TRP A 19 -8.24 -10.31 2.42
N SER A 20 -8.14 -10.90 1.24
CA SER A 20 -8.30 -12.34 1.04
C SER A 20 -7.09 -12.89 0.30
N PRO A 21 -6.65 -14.13 0.62
CA PRO A 21 -5.55 -14.78 -0.07
C PRO A 21 -5.79 -14.79 -1.59
N GLY A 22 -4.75 -14.49 -2.38
CA GLY A 22 -4.80 -14.46 -3.84
C GLY A 22 -5.22 -13.12 -4.46
N LYS A 23 -5.58 -12.11 -3.66
CA LYS A 23 -5.82 -10.75 -4.15
C LYS A 23 -4.54 -9.93 -4.13
N LYS A 24 -4.22 -9.29 -5.27
CA LYS A 24 -3.11 -8.33 -5.37
C LYS A 24 -3.42 -7.07 -4.57
N VAL A 25 -2.41 -6.56 -3.88
CA VAL A 25 -2.48 -5.35 -3.07
C VAL A 25 -1.68 -4.26 -3.77
N VAL A 26 -2.30 -3.12 -4.05
CA VAL A 26 -1.61 -1.96 -4.60
C VAL A 26 -1.53 -0.90 -3.52
N VAL A 27 -0.30 -0.56 -3.12
CA VAL A 27 0.00 0.51 -2.17
C VAL A 27 0.35 1.76 -2.97
N TYR A 28 -0.26 2.88 -2.64
CA TYR A 28 0.06 4.16 -3.23
C TYR A 28 0.02 5.24 -2.16
N CYS A 29 0.80 6.30 -2.38
CA CYS A 29 0.65 7.53 -1.62
C CYS A 29 0.02 8.60 -2.53
N SER A 30 -0.63 9.59 -1.91
CA SER A 30 -1.25 10.70 -2.60
C SER A 30 -0.24 11.64 -3.26
N ALA A 31 1.01 11.68 -2.79
CA ALA A 31 2.06 12.52 -3.34
C ALA A 31 3.16 11.70 -4.05
N GLU A 32 3.75 12.29 -5.09
CA GLU A 32 4.80 11.69 -5.93
C GLU A 32 6.10 11.39 -5.15
N SER A 33 6.42 12.20 -4.13
CA SER A 33 7.65 12.16 -3.33
C SER A 33 7.55 11.32 -2.05
N CYS A 34 6.54 10.47 -1.95
CA CYS A 34 6.18 9.81 -0.71
C CYS A 34 6.79 8.40 -0.65
N ASP A 35 8.01 8.31 -0.11
CA ASP A 35 8.74 7.05 0.10
C ASP A 35 8.00 6.07 1.05
N LEU A 36 7.08 6.59 1.87
CA LEU A 36 6.19 5.84 2.76
C LEU A 36 5.44 4.69 2.07
N ALA A 37 5.00 4.86 0.81
CA ALA A 37 4.30 3.79 0.09
C ALA A 37 5.19 2.56 -0.12
N ARG A 38 6.50 2.78 -0.28
CA ARG A 38 7.49 1.72 -0.46
C ARG A 38 7.76 1.00 0.85
N GLU A 39 7.88 1.75 1.94
CA GLU A 39 8.08 1.19 3.28
C GLU A 39 6.87 0.34 3.71
N VAL A 40 5.65 0.85 3.53
CA VAL A 40 4.41 0.09 3.77
C VAL A 40 4.36 -1.20 2.95
N ALA A 41 4.71 -1.14 1.67
CA ALA A 41 4.69 -2.32 0.81
C ALA A 41 5.71 -3.38 1.24
N GLU A 42 6.91 -2.95 1.63
CA GLU A 42 7.94 -3.86 2.17
C GLU A 42 7.50 -4.49 3.49
N ARG A 43 6.85 -3.72 4.37
CA ARG A 43 6.29 -4.24 5.62
C ARG A 43 5.15 -5.23 5.37
N LEU A 44 4.24 -4.99 4.42
CA LEU A 44 3.21 -5.97 4.05
C LEU A 44 3.81 -7.29 3.55
N ARG A 45 4.92 -7.23 2.82
CA ARG A 45 5.62 -8.43 2.35
C ARG A 45 6.31 -9.18 3.48
N LYS A 46 6.97 -8.46 4.39
CA LYS A 46 7.77 -9.06 5.48
C LYS A 46 6.91 -9.48 6.67
N GLU A 47 6.04 -8.61 7.15
CA GLU A 47 5.22 -8.83 8.36
C GLU A 47 3.95 -9.61 8.05
N ALA A 48 3.23 -9.25 6.98
CA ALA A 48 1.97 -9.92 6.62
C ALA A 48 2.12 -11.08 5.63
N GLN A 49 3.36 -11.38 5.19
CA GLN A 49 3.69 -12.44 4.24
C GLN A 49 2.86 -12.40 2.96
N ILE A 50 2.46 -11.20 2.51
CA ILE A 50 1.70 -11.03 1.28
C ILE A 50 2.67 -10.94 0.10
N PRO A 51 2.69 -11.92 -0.82
CA PRO A 51 3.65 -11.92 -1.93
C PRO A 51 3.29 -10.90 -3.01
N ASP A 52 2.00 -10.70 -3.27
CA ASP A 52 1.48 -9.86 -4.36
C ASP A 52 1.22 -8.41 -3.92
N VAL A 53 2.24 -7.75 -3.37
CA VAL A 53 2.18 -6.32 -3.03
C VAL A 53 2.90 -5.50 -4.11
N LEU A 54 2.21 -4.53 -4.70
CA LEU A 54 2.70 -3.63 -5.74
C LEU A 54 2.68 -2.19 -5.23
N VAL A 55 3.66 -1.39 -5.64
CA VAL A 55 3.69 0.05 -5.34
C VAL A 55 3.34 0.81 -6.60
N LEU A 56 2.41 1.76 -6.50
CA LEU A 56 2.07 2.66 -7.60
C LEU A 56 3.16 3.72 -7.76
N GLU A 57 3.98 3.58 -8.80
CA GLU A 57 5.06 4.51 -9.10
C GLU A 57 4.50 5.91 -9.45
N GLY A 58 5.06 6.94 -8.81
CA GLY A 58 4.61 8.34 -8.96
C GLY A 58 3.34 8.70 -8.17
N GLY A 59 2.78 7.76 -7.41
CA GLY A 59 1.60 7.98 -6.59
C GLY A 59 0.31 8.20 -7.39
N TRP A 60 -0.76 8.54 -6.68
CA TRP A 60 -2.08 8.68 -7.27
C TRP A 60 -2.16 9.82 -8.30
N GLU A 61 -1.47 10.94 -8.06
CA GLU A 61 -1.45 12.08 -8.97
C GLU A 61 -0.82 11.76 -10.32
N ALA A 62 0.29 11.03 -10.35
CA ALA A 62 0.92 10.61 -11.61
C ALA A 62 0.01 9.66 -12.40
N TRP A 63 -0.71 8.77 -11.70
CA TRP A 63 -1.69 7.89 -12.33
C TRP A 63 -2.87 8.66 -12.93
N LEU A 64 -3.40 9.67 -12.22
CA LEU A 64 -4.44 10.55 -12.73
C LEU A 64 -3.98 11.32 -13.97
N LYS A 65 -2.73 11.82 -13.99
CA LYS A 65 -2.16 12.52 -15.16
C LYS A 65 -2.02 11.61 -16.38
N LYS A 66 -1.73 10.31 -16.19
CA LYS A 66 -1.58 9.34 -17.29
C LYS A 66 -2.90 8.77 -17.82
N ASN A 67 -3.97 8.77 -17.02
CA ASN A 67 -5.29 8.22 -17.39
C ASN A 67 -6.33 9.30 -17.72
N ARG A 68 -5.87 10.51 -18.03
CA ARG A 68 -6.71 11.62 -18.47
C ARG A 68 -6.68 11.73 -19.99
#